data_AF-A0A9D2D789-F1
#
_entry.id   AF-A0A9D2D789-F1
#
_cell.length_a   1.000
_cell.length_b   1.000
_cell.length_c   1.000
_cell.angle_alpha   90.00
_cell.angle_beta   90.00
_cell.angle_gamma   90.00
#
_symmetry.space_group_name_H-M   'P 1'
#
loop_
_entity.id
_entity.type
_entity.pdbx_description
1 polymer ?
#
loop_
_entity_poly.entity_id
_entity_poly.type
_entity_poly.pdbx_seq_one_letter_code
_entity_poly.pdbx_strand_id
1 'polypeptide(L)'
;MKKALAIALALCLCAAGICAFADVRTFWSPEAAERVAGWKPTGRASNGFMHLINSGAAALDAAGVCKDKDGNPVMKKWTDVTEKDIDAMLKATKFLPANRGYFCGGGGMGGRQKNGIQKKIRPAQPRGAYP
;
A
#
# COMPACT_ATOMS: atom_id res chain seq x y z
N MET A 1 17.31 3.54 13.51
CA MET A 1 16.00 3.07 14.04
C MET A 1 15.27 4.11 14.89
N LYS A 2 15.89 4.72 15.91
CA LYS A 2 15.23 5.71 16.79
C LYS A 2 14.58 6.92 16.06
N LYS A 3 15.19 7.41 14.97
CA LYS A 3 14.66 8.54 14.17
C LYS A 3 13.40 8.21 13.37
N ALA A 4 13.31 7.02 12.77
CA ALA A 4 12.13 6.64 11.97
C ALA A 4 10.91 6.38 12.85
N LEU A 5 11.11 5.77 14.02
CA LEU A 5 10.05 5.60 15.02
C LEU A 5 9.57 6.96 15.58
N ALA A 6 10.50 7.91 15.81
CA ALA A 6 10.15 9.25 16.24
C ALA A 6 9.32 10.02 15.19
N ILE A 7 9.63 9.86 13.90
CA ILE A 7 8.85 10.48 12.81
C ILE A 7 7.44 9.87 12.73
N ALA A 8 7.33 8.54 12.79
CA ALA A 8 6.03 7.86 12.78
C ALA A 8 5.18 8.26 14.01
N LEU A 9 5.81 8.34 15.20
CA LEU A 9 5.14 8.79 16.41
C LEU A 9 4.71 10.26 16.34
N ALA A 10 5.57 11.14 15.82
CA ALA A 10 5.25 12.56 15.64
C ALA A 10 4.11 12.76 14.63
N LEU A 11 4.10 12.03 13.53
CA LEU A 11 3.01 12.09 12.54
C LEU A 11 1.70 11.55 13.13
N CYS A 12 1.73 10.44 13.87
CA CYS A 12 0.54 9.92 14.54
C CYS A 12 -0.03 10.91 15.57
N LEU A 13 0.83 11.53 16.38
CA LEU A 13 0.42 12.46 17.45
C LEU A 13 0.00 13.84 16.91
N CYS A 14 0.72 14.40 15.93
CA CYS A 14 0.47 15.75 15.43
C CYS A 14 -0.62 15.80 14.34
N ALA A 15 -0.80 14.73 13.56
CA ALA A 15 -1.84 14.68 12.52
C ALA A 15 -3.10 13.91 12.94
N ALA A 16 -3.17 13.42 14.18
CA ALA A 16 -4.24 12.55 14.68
C ALA A 16 -4.55 11.37 13.74
N GLY A 17 -3.53 10.86 13.04
CA GLY A 17 -3.68 10.01 11.87
C GLY A 17 -2.91 8.70 11.95
N ILE A 18 -3.37 7.69 11.21
CA ILE A 18 -2.66 6.42 11.04
C ILE A 18 -1.43 6.63 10.14
N CYS A 19 -0.28 6.09 10.56
CA CYS A 19 0.93 6.05 9.74
C CYS A 19 1.16 4.67 9.14
N ALA A 20 1.47 4.63 7.84
CA ALA A 20 1.99 3.45 7.18
C ALA A 20 3.52 3.50 7.16
N PHE A 21 4.16 2.50 7.79
CA PHE A 21 5.60 2.33 7.64
C PHE A 21 5.91 1.63 6.31
N ALA A 22 6.89 2.13 5.57
CA ALA A 22 7.30 1.53 4.31
C ALA A 22 8.80 1.74 4.06
N ASP A 23 9.43 0.72 3.47
CA ASP A 23 10.77 0.90 2.90
C ASP A 23 10.64 1.57 1.54
N VAL A 24 11.54 2.51 1.25
CA VAL A 24 11.71 3.06 -0.10
C VAL A 24 12.53 2.05 -0.90
N ARG A 25 11.84 1.08 -1.51
CA ARG A 25 12.51 -0.12 -2.03
C ARG A 25 13.13 0.07 -3.40
N THR A 26 12.44 0.79 -4.29
CA THR A 26 12.88 0.93 -5.69
C THR A 26 12.27 2.17 -6.32
N PHE A 27 13.05 2.87 -7.14
CA PHE A 27 12.52 3.85 -8.08
C PHE A 27 12.30 3.19 -9.44
N TRP A 28 11.11 3.38 -10.02
CA TRP A 28 10.76 2.93 -11.36
C TRP A 28 10.68 4.13 -12.30
N SER A 29 11.64 4.23 -13.21
CA SER A 29 11.55 5.20 -14.31
C SER A 29 10.49 4.74 -15.33
N PRO A 30 9.91 5.66 -16.12
CA PRO A 30 8.96 5.32 -17.17
C PRO A 30 9.52 4.30 -18.17
N GLU A 31 10.80 4.46 -18.54
CA GLU A 31 11.49 3.60 -19.50
C GLU A 31 11.70 2.20 -18.92
N ALA A 32 12.03 2.09 -17.63
CA ALA A 32 12.17 0.80 -16.97
C ALA A 32 10.83 0.04 -16.89
N ALA A 33 9.73 0.76 -16.62
CA ALA A 33 8.39 0.19 -16.59
C ALA A 33 7.95 -0.27 -17.99
N GLU A 34 8.20 0.53 -19.03
CA GLU A 34 7.88 0.19 -20.42
C GLU A 34 8.71 -1.00 -20.91
N ARG A 35 10.02 -1.01 -20.62
CA ARG A 35 10.92 -2.11 -21.01
C ARG A 35 10.54 -3.46 -20.39
N VAL A 36 10.17 -3.48 -19.10
CA VAL A 36 9.92 -4.75 -18.37
C VAL A 36 8.47 -5.21 -18.47
N ALA A 37 7.52 -4.28 -18.53
CA ALA A 37 6.09 -4.60 -18.48
C ALA A 37 5.30 -4.15 -19.72
N GLY A 38 5.95 -3.58 -20.74
CA GLY A 38 5.29 -3.04 -21.94
C GLY A 38 4.33 -1.88 -21.65
N TRP A 39 4.45 -1.26 -20.47
CA TRP A 39 3.51 -0.25 -19.99
C TRP A 39 4.21 1.07 -19.73
N LYS A 40 3.79 2.11 -20.44
CA LYS A 40 4.23 3.48 -20.25
C LYS A 40 3.37 4.18 -19.18
N PRO A 41 3.94 4.57 -18.03
CA PRO A 41 3.20 5.29 -16.99
C PRO A 41 2.67 6.64 -17.48
N THR A 42 1.46 7.01 -17.05
CA THR A 42 0.83 8.30 -17.36
C THR A 42 0.33 9.02 -16.10
N GLY A 43 -0.14 10.26 -16.25
CA GLY A 43 -0.69 11.06 -15.16
C GLY A 43 0.35 11.35 -14.08
N ARG A 44 0.01 11.12 -12.81
CA ARG A 44 0.91 11.38 -11.67
C ARG A 44 2.19 10.53 -11.66
N ALA A 45 2.22 9.43 -12.41
CA ALA A 45 3.38 8.56 -12.52
C ALA A 45 4.18 8.75 -13.82
N SER A 46 3.83 9.74 -14.64
CA SER A 46 4.46 10.00 -15.95
C SER A 46 5.97 10.21 -15.87
N ASN A 47 6.48 10.73 -14.75
CA ASN A 47 7.92 10.93 -14.49
C ASN A 47 8.54 9.79 -13.67
N GLY A 48 7.86 8.64 -13.59
CA GLY A 48 8.26 7.52 -12.75
C GLY A 48 7.60 7.55 -11.36
N PHE A 49 7.83 6.49 -10.59
CA PHE A 49 7.22 6.33 -9.27
C PHE A 49 8.12 5.52 -8.32
N MET A 50 7.94 5.72 -7.02
CA MET A 50 8.62 4.94 -5.99
C MET A 50 7.76 3.76 -5.55
N HIS A 51 8.39 2.58 -5.47
CA HIS A 51 7.79 1.39 -4.88
C HIS A 51 8.04 1.40 -3.37
N LEU A 52 6.98 1.75 -2.63
CA LEU A 52 6.96 1.71 -1.17
C LEU A 52 6.36 0.38 -0.71
N ILE A 53 7.16 -0.44 -0.04
CA ILE A 53 6.73 -1.73 0.50
C ILE A 53 7.54 -2.02 1.75
N ASN A 54 6.88 -2.30 2.88
CA ASN A 54 7.60 -2.76 4.06
C ASN A 54 7.90 -4.26 3.97
N SER A 55 8.93 -4.70 4.68
CA SER A 55 9.36 -6.08 4.91
C SER A 55 8.38 -6.96 5.71
N GLY A 56 7.08 -6.64 5.69
CA GLY A 56 6.05 -7.55 6.20
C GLY A 56 4.91 -6.89 6.96
N ALA A 57 5.03 -5.66 7.47
CA ALA A 57 3.96 -5.04 8.26
C ALA A 57 3.56 -3.66 7.72
N ALA A 58 2.27 -3.40 7.59
CA ALA A 58 1.74 -2.07 7.28
C ALA A 58 0.38 -1.92 7.97
N ALA A 59 0.02 -0.70 8.36
CA ALA A 59 -1.31 -0.41 8.90
C ALA A 59 -2.39 -0.78 7.86
N LEU A 60 -3.48 -1.41 8.30
CA LEU A 60 -4.54 -1.91 7.41
C LEU A 60 -5.28 -0.75 6.71
N ASP A 61 -5.37 0.41 7.35
CA ASP A 61 -5.93 1.65 6.81
C ASP A 61 -5.23 2.08 5.52
N ALA A 62 -3.94 1.76 5.39
CA ALA A 62 -3.13 2.06 4.20
C ALA A 62 -3.59 1.27 2.95
N ALA A 63 -4.48 0.28 3.10
CA ALA A 63 -5.13 -0.39 1.98
C ALA A 63 -5.94 0.59 1.11
N GLY A 64 -6.28 1.78 1.65
CA GLY A 64 -6.90 2.86 0.88
C GLY A 64 -8.33 2.56 0.45
N VAL A 65 -9.02 1.68 1.18
CA VAL A 65 -10.37 1.22 0.85
C VAL A 65 -11.47 1.96 1.62
N CYS A 66 -11.14 2.62 2.72
CA CYS A 66 -12.06 3.47 3.45
C CYS A 66 -12.37 4.72 2.62
N LYS A 67 -13.63 5.15 2.61
CA LYS A 67 -14.10 6.29 1.81
C LYS A 67 -14.71 7.38 2.67
N ASP A 68 -14.50 8.63 2.27
CA ASP A 68 -15.23 9.78 2.82
C ASP A 68 -16.67 9.86 2.27
N LYS A 69 -17.39 10.92 2.66
CA LYS A 69 -18.78 11.16 2.21
C LYS A 69 -18.88 11.38 0.70
N ASP A 70 -17.80 11.87 0.08
CA ASP A 70 -17.71 12.15 -1.36
C ASP A 70 -17.21 10.93 -2.16
N GLY A 71 -16.92 9.81 -1.46
CA GLY A 71 -16.45 8.57 -2.06
C GLY A 71 -14.95 8.53 -2.35
N ASN A 72 -14.17 9.53 -1.92
CA ASN A 72 -12.72 9.56 -2.08
C ASN A 72 -12.05 8.60 -1.09
N PRO A 73 -10.97 7.91 -1.49
CA PRO A 73 -10.22 7.06 -0.59
C PRO A 73 -9.47 7.89 0.45
N VAL A 74 -9.69 7.58 1.73
CA VAL A 74 -9.11 8.30 2.87
C VAL A 74 -8.65 7.32 3.96
N MET A 75 -7.64 7.70 4.74
CA MET A 75 -7.35 7.05 6.02
C MET A 75 -8.10 7.84 7.11
N LYS A 76 -9.11 7.21 7.72
CA LYS A 76 -9.98 7.87 8.71
C LYS A 76 -9.33 7.90 10.08
N LYS A 77 -9.76 8.81 10.96
CA LYS A 77 -9.41 8.71 12.39
C LYS A 77 -10.09 7.47 12.97
N TRP A 78 -9.47 6.86 13.99
CA TRP A 78 -10.00 5.62 14.59
C TRP A 78 -11.44 5.78 15.12
N THR A 79 -11.81 6.98 15.59
CA THR A 79 -13.18 7.31 16.04
C THR A 79 -14.22 7.30 14.93
N ASP A 80 -13.79 7.51 13.69
CA ASP A 80 -14.66 7.65 12.51
C ASP A 80 -14.68 6.38 11.65
N VAL A 81 -13.88 5.37 12.03
CA VAL A 81 -13.83 4.07 11.36
C VAL A 81 -15.11 3.30 11.72
N THR A 82 -15.83 2.87 10.70
CA THR A 82 -17.05 2.05 10.86
C THR A 82 -16.74 0.56 10.73
N GLU A 83 -17.64 -0.32 11.19
CA GLU A 83 -17.50 -1.77 10.99
C GLU A 83 -17.38 -2.16 9.50
N LYS A 84 -18.05 -1.41 8.62
CA LYS A 84 -17.95 -1.60 7.16
C LYS A 84 -16.55 -1.29 6.64
N ASP A 85 -15.92 -0.25 7.18
CA ASP A 85 -14.52 0.09 6.85
C ASP A 85 -13.58 -1.02 7.33
N ILE A 86 -13.80 -1.56 8.54
CA ILE A 86 -13.00 -2.67 9.10
C ILE A 86 -13.09 -3.92 8.22
N ASP A 87 -14.31 -4.34 7.85
CA ASP A 87 -14.52 -5.49 6.98
C ASP A 87 -13.90 -5.26 5.58
N ALA A 88 -14.03 -4.05 5.03
CA ALA A 88 -13.39 -3.70 3.76
C ALA A 88 -11.86 -3.78 3.83
N MET A 89 -11.25 -3.26 4.91
CA MET A 89 -9.81 -3.34 5.15
C MET A 89 -9.32 -4.78 5.26
N LEU A 90 -10.05 -5.63 6.00
CA LEU A 90 -9.75 -7.04 6.14
C LEU A 90 -9.87 -7.79 4.81
N LYS A 91 -10.95 -7.58 4.05
CA LYS A 91 -11.16 -8.20 2.72
C LYS A 91 -10.10 -7.77 1.69
N ALA A 92 -9.60 -6.55 1.80
CA ALA A 92 -8.55 -6.02 0.94
C ALA A 92 -7.15 -6.57 1.27
N THR A 93 -6.99 -7.18 2.45
CA THR A 93 -5.71 -7.66 2.98
C THR A 93 -5.63 -9.18 2.93
N LYS A 94 -4.50 -9.72 2.45
CA LYS A 94 -4.20 -11.16 2.48
C LYS A 94 -3.03 -11.45 3.39
N PHE A 95 -3.28 -12.05 4.55
CA PHE A 95 -2.22 -12.49 5.46
C PHE A 95 -1.52 -13.72 4.89
N LEU A 96 -0.24 -13.57 4.57
CA LEU A 96 0.59 -14.64 4.00
C LEU A 96 1.58 -15.14 5.05
N PRO A 97 1.93 -16.44 5.06
CA PRO A 97 2.96 -16.94 5.95
C PRO A 97 4.30 -16.26 5.64
N ALA A 98 5.08 -15.97 6.67
CA ALA A 98 6.40 -15.39 6.53
C ALA A 98 7.32 -16.28 5.71
N ASN A 99 8.21 -15.65 4.94
CA ASN A 99 9.23 -16.38 4.20
C ASN A 99 10.21 -17.03 5.19
N ARG A 100 10.17 -18.37 5.29
CA ARG A 100 10.97 -19.15 6.23
C ARG A 100 12.49 -19.05 6.00
N GLY A 101 12.94 -18.65 4.81
CA GLY A 101 14.35 -18.40 4.53
C GLY A 101 14.88 -17.10 5.18
N TYR A 102 13.99 -16.15 5.47
CA TYR A 102 14.34 -14.89 6.14
C TYR A 102 13.86 -14.85 7.60
N PHE A 103 12.72 -15.46 7.89
CA PHE A 103 12.12 -15.52 9.22
C PHE A 103 12.04 -16.98 9.68
N CYS A 104 13.16 -17.49 10.22
CA CYS A 104 13.29 -18.89 10.61
C CYS A 104 12.28 -19.33 11.69
N GLY A 105 11.82 -18.40 12.53
CA GLY A 105 10.76 -18.63 13.52
C GLY A 105 9.33 -18.61 12.95
N GLY A 106 9.15 -18.40 11.64
CA GLY A 106 7.85 -18.22 11.03
C GLY A 106 7.18 -16.89 11.38
N GLY A 107 5.84 -16.86 11.37
CA GLY A 107 5.02 -15.67 11.61
C GLY A 107 4.10 -15.35 10.43
N GLY A 108 3.16 -14.42 10.63
CA GLY A 108 2.30 -13.88 9.55
C GLY A 108 2.86 -12.56 9.03
N MET A 109 2.91 -12.38 7.71
CA MET A 109 3.16 -11.08 7.09
C MET A 109 1.82 -10.34 6.93
N GLY A 110 1.77 -9.11 7.47
CA GLY A 110 0.75 -8.11 7.18
C GLY A 110 0.59 -7.94 5.67
N GLY A 111 -0.63 -8.18 5.22
CA GLY A 111 -0.87 -8.72 3.90
C GLY A 111 -0.58 -7.84 2.69
N ARG A 112 -0.46 -8.50 1.52
CA ARG A 112 -0.47 -7.83 0.21
C ARG A 112 -1.81 -7.13 0.02
N GLN A 113 -1.84 -5.80 0.06
CA GLN A 113 -3.04 -5.00 -0.14
C GLN A 113 -3.45 -5.01 -1.62
N LYS A 114 -4.67 -5.46 -1.93
CA LYS A 114 -5.17 -5.60 -3.33
C LYS A 114 -5.42 -4.26 -4.03
N ASN A 115 -5.56 -3.18 -3.27
CA ASN A 115 -6.05 -1.87 -3.74
C ASN A 115 -5.08 -0.71 -3.47
N GLY A 116 -3.81 -1.01 -3.17
CA GLY A 116 -2.78 0.03 -3.12
C GLY A 116 -2.75 0.85 -4.41
N ILE A 117 -2.18 2.06 -4.32
CA ILE A 117 -2.11 3.13 -5.34
C ILE A 117 -1.83 2.62 -6.78
N GLN A 118 -1.22 1.44 -6.94
CA GLN A 118 -1.04 0.70 -8.19
C GLN A 118 -2.30 0.63 -9.09
N LYS A 119 -3.51 0.41 -8.55
CA LYS A 119 -4.74 0.36 -9.38
C LYS A 119 -5.18 1.73 -9.92
N LYS A 120 -4.75 2.83 -9.29
CA LYS A 120 -5.06 4.20 -9.75
C LYS A 120 -4.09 4.67 -10.84
N ILE A 121 -2.90 4.05 -10.93
CA ILE A 121 -1.87 4.39 -11.91
C ILE A 121 -2.02 3.55 -13.19
N ARG A 122 -2.49 2.30 -13.09
CA ARG A 122 -2.78 1.47 -14.25
C ARG A 122 -4.25 1.62 -14.66
N PRO A 123 -4.60 2.17 -15.85
CA PRO A 123 -5.96 2.07 -16.37
C PRO A 123 -6.36 0.59 -16.47
N ALA A 124 -7.62 0.27 -16.20
CA ALA A 124 -8.13 -1.10 -16.25
C ALA A 124 -7.90 -1.68 -17.65
N GLN A 125 -6.85 -2.50 -17.79
CA GLN A 125 -6.64 -3.29 -19.00
C GLN A 125 -7.71 -4.39 -19.01
N PRO A 126 -8.42 -4.62 -20.13
CA PRO A 126 -9.27 -5.79 -20.25
C PRO A 126 -8.43 -7.03 -19.96
N ARG A 127 -8.98 -7.98 -19.20
CA ARG A 127 -8.36 -9.29 -18.97
C ARG A 127 -8.43 -10.08 -20.28
N GLY A 128 -7.56 -9.74 -21.21
CA GLY A 128 -7.20 -10.56 -22.36
C GLY A 128 -6.16 -11.57 -21.91
N ALA A 129 -6.48 -12.84 -22.12
CA ALA A 129 -5.56 -13.95 -21.97
C ALA A 129 -4.26 -13.65 -22.73
N TYR A 130 -3.12 -13.84 -22.07
CA TYR A 130 -1.87 -14.12 -22.78
C TYR A 130 -1.71 -15.65 -22.87
N PRO A 131 -1.07 -16.16 -23.94
CA PRO A 131 -0.87 -17.59 -24.20
C PRO A 131 -0.09 -18.30 -23.09
#